data_AF-A0AAW2K6E7-F1
#
_entry.id   AF-A0AAW2K6E7-F1
#
_cell.length_a   1.000
_cell.length_b   1.000
_cell.length_c   1.000
_cell.angle_alpha   90.00
_cell.angle_beta   90.00
_cell.angle_gamma   90.00
#
_symmetry.space_group_name_H-M   'P 1'
#
loop_
_entity.id
_entity.type
_entity.pdbx_description
1 polymer ?
#
loop_
_entity_poly.entity_id
_entity_poly.type
_entity_poly.pdbx_seq_one_letter_code
_entity_poly.pdbx_strand_id
1 'polypeptide(L)'
;MHEAHYASYAMHPRSTKMYRDLRSYYWRPIMKKDVAEFVARCLTCQQVKVEHQAPTGKLHPLSIPEWKWEKITMDFVIGLPRKLPKGFRNEIVFQYGVFILRQMDSQKERFGH
;
A
#
# COMPACT_ATOMS: atom_id res chain seq x y z
N MET A 1 31.69 10.27 6.42
CA MET A 1 30.37 9.97 5.77
C MET A 1 30.25 8.49 5.41
N HIS A 2 31.24 7.89 4.75
CA HIS A 2 31.23 6.46 4.36
C HIS A 2 31.02 5.51 5.56
N GLU A 3 31.84 5.63 6.60
CA GLU A 3 31.73 4.80 7.82
C GLU A 3 30.35 4.90 8.49
N ALA A 4 29.87 6.12 8.72
CA ALA A 4 28.58 6.38 9.36
C ALA A 4 27.36 5.89 8.55
N HIS A 5 27.54 5.58 7.26
CA HIS A 5 26.46 5.21 6.37
C HIS A 5 26.46 3.72 5.97
N TYR A 6 27.65 3.15 5.79
CA TYR A 6 27.84 1.75 5.39
C TYR A 6 28.12 0.81 6.56
N ALA A 7 28.28 1.33 7.78
CA ALA A 7 28.32 0.49 8.96
C ALA A 7 27.05 -0.37 9.06
N SER A 8 27.20 -1.69 9.28
CA SER A 8 26.05 -2.61 9.34
C SER A 8 24.98 -2.18 10.36
N TYR A 9 25.39 -1.57 11.48
CA TYR A 9 24.48 -1.07 12.51
C TYR A 9 23.77 0.25 12.14
N ALA A 10 24.31 1.01 11.18
CA ALA A 10 23.76 2.31 10.79
C ALA A 10 22.52 2.16 9.90
N MET A 11 22.36 0.99 9.25
CA MET A 11 21.21 0.64 8.40
C MET A 11 20.86 1.74 7.39
N HIS A 12 21.84 2.21 6.62
CA HIS A 12 21.64 3.21 5.56
C HIS A 12 20.81 4.43 6.02
N PRO A 13 21.32 5.19 7.01
CA PRO A 13 20.55 6.23 7.66
C PRO A 13 20.15 7.36 6.69
N ARG A 14 18.92 7.87 6.85
CA ARG A 14 18.43 9.01 6.06
C ARG A 14 19.32 10.24 6.29
N SER A 15 19.35 11.15 5.30
CA SER A 15 20.14 12.39 5.33
C SER A 15 19.98 13.21 6.62
N THR A 16 18.77 13.28 7.19
CA THR A 16 18.52 14.00 8.45
C THR A 16 19.20 13.34 9.66
N LYS A 17 19.16 12.01 9.75
CA LYS A 17 19.83 11.24 10.80
C LYS A 17 21.35 11.38 10.67
N MET A 18 21.87 11.15 9.46
CA MET A 18 23.30 11.34 9.16
C MET A 18 23.80 12.74 9.51
N TYR A 19 23.04 13.79 9.16
CA TYR A 19 23.42 15.16 9.49
C TYR A 19 23.48 15.38 11.00
N ARG A 20 22.49 14.88 11.74
CA ARG A 20 22.44 15.05 13.20
C ARG A 20 23.60 14.33 13.88
N ASP A 21 23.89 13.11 13.47
CA ASP A 21 24.97 12.29 14.05
C ASP A 21 26.32 12.96 13.77
N LEU A 22 26.59 13.39 12.54
CA LEU A 22 27.85 14.04 12.16
C LEU A 22 28.02 15.45 12.73
N ARG A 23 26.94 16.23 12.91
CA ARG A 23 26.99 17.61 13.43
C ARG A 23 27.56 17.68 14.84
N SER A 24 27.40 16.62 15.64
CA SER A 24 27.91 16.58 17.01
C SER A 24 29.44 16.47 17.10
N TYR A 25 30.08 15.91 16.06
CA TYR A 25 31.53 15.67 16.02
C TYR A 25 32.26 16.63 15.06
N TYR A 26 31.57 17.16 14.05
CA TYR A 26 32.17 17.96 13.00
C TYR A 26 31.37 19.25 12.73
N TRP A 27 32.09 20.37 12.63
CA TRP A 27 31.54 21.66 12.22
C TRP A 27 32.16 22.07 10.89
N ARG A 28 31.42 21.88 9.79
CA ARG A 28 31.80 22.33 8.43
C ARG A 28 30.66 23.14 7.82
N PRO A 29 30.96 24.20 7.03
CA PRO A 29 29.94 24.85 6.22
C PRO A 29 29.36 23.84 5.22
N ILE A 30 28.07 23.96 4.89
CA ILE A 30 27.41 23.19 3.81
C ILE A 30 27.17 21.69 4.11
N MET A 31 27.48 21.19 5.32
CA MET A 31 27.28 19.77 5.69
C MET A 31 25.91 19.17 5.34
N LYS A 32 24.82 19.95 5.45
CA LYS A 32 23.48 19.46 5.09
C LYS A 32 23.38 19.06 3.62
N LYS A 33 23.99 19.84 2.73
CA LYS A 33 23.99 19.59 1.29
C LYS A 33 24.86 18.38 0.96
N ASP A 34 26.05 18.31 1.54
CA ASP A 34 26.98 17.20 1.31
C ASP A 34 26.39 15.86 1.76
N VAL A 35 25.75 15.83 2.94
CA VAL A 35 25.04 14.64 3.43
C VAL A 35 23.88 14.27 2.51
N ALA A 36 23.11 15.25 2.02
CA ALA A 36 22.01 14.99 1.10
C ALA A 36 22.51 14.41 -0.23
N GLU A 37 23.58 14.96 -0.80
CA GLU A 37 24.20 14.48 -2.04
C GLU A 37 24.79 13.08 -1.88
N PHE A 38 25.47 12.83 -0.76
CA PHE A 38 26.06 11.53 -0.45
C PHE A 38 25.00 10.43 -0.32
N VAL A 39 23.94 10.68 0.45
CA VAL A 39 22.82 9.71 0.61
C VAL A 39 22.05 9.55 -0.71
N ALA A 40 21.92 10.62 -1.51
CA ALA A 40 21.28 10.56 -2.82
C ALA A 40 22.01 9.67 -3.82
N ARG A 41 23.34 9.48 -3.69
CA ARG A 41 24.12 8.56 -4.56
C ARG A 41 24.07 7.09 -4.11
N CYS A 42 23.49 6.77 -2.95
CA CYS A 42 23.42 5.37 -2.49
C CYS A 42 22.26 4.62 -3.15
N LEU A 43 22.58 3.54 -3.88
CA LEU A 43 21.59 2.67 -4.52
C LEU A 43 20.64 2.00 -3.53
N THR A 44 21.13 1.55 -2.37
CA THR A 44 20.29 0.96 -1.32
C THR A 44 19.28 1.99 -0.81
N CYS A 45 19.73 3.20 -0.50
CA CYS A 45 18.85 4.29 -0.07
C CYS A 45 17.84 4.69 -1.15
N GLN A 46 18.22 4.68 -2.43
CA GLN A 46 17.29 4.98 -3.52
C GLN A 46 16.18 3.93 -3.63
N GLN A 47 16.52 2.65 -3.52
CA GLN A 47 15.57 1.54 -3.66
C GLN A 47 14.61 1.42 -2.48
N VAL A 48 15.09 1.64 -1.25
CA VAL A 48 14.26 1.55 -0.04
C VAL A 48 13.50 2.82 0.29
N LYS A 49 13.82 3.94 -0.39
CA LYS A 49 13.12 5.21 -0.17
C LYS A 49 11.73 5.10 -0.78
N VAL A 50 10.77 4.76 0.06
CA VAL A 50 9.35 4.89 -0.28
C VAL A 50 9.07 6.34 -0.63
N GLU A 51 8.49 6.57 -1.81
CA GLU A 51 7.92 7.85 -2.16
C GLU A 51 6.73 8.11 -1.22
N HIS A 52 6.95 8.93 -0.20
CA HIS A 52 5.86 9.41 0.66
C HIS A 52 5.08 10.57 0.03
N GLN A 53 5.29 10.83 -1.27
CA GLN A 53 4.50 11.81 -2.00
C GLN A 53 3.19 11.15 -2.41
N ALA A 54 2.09 11.91 -2.36
CA ALA A 54 0.86 11.46 -2.98
C ALA A 54 1.15 11.18 -4.48
N PRO A 55 0.55 10.12 -5.07
CA PRO A 55 0.70 9.86 -6.48
C PRO A 55 0.37 11.14 -7.27
N THR A 56 1.31 11.54 -8.13
CA THR A 56 1.16 12.78 -8.89
C THR A 56 0.18 12.53 -10.03
N GLY A 57 -1.06 12.96 -9.86
CA GLY A 57 -2.10 12.82 -10.88
C GLY A 57 -3.50 12.92 -10.31
N LYS A 58 -4.46 13.42 -11.11
CA LYS A 58 -5.87 13.26 -10.78
C LYS A 58 -6.25 11.82 -11.09
N LEU A 59 -6.90 11.14 -10.15
CA LEU A 59 -7.59 9.88 -10.46
C LEU A 59 -8.56 10.20 -11.59
N HIS A 60 -8.41 9.55 -12.74
CA HIS A 60 -9.38 9.65 -13.83
C HIS A 60 -10.53 8.69 -13.49
N PRO A 61 -11.71 9.18 -13.08
CA PRO A 61 -12.85 8.30 -12.88
C PRO A 61 -13.22 7.67 -14.22
N LEU A 62 -13.56 6.38 -14.19
CA LEU A 62 -14.15 5.71 -15.35
C LEU A 62 -15.46 6.42 -15.70
N SER A 63 -15.76 6.56 -17.00
CA SER A 63 -17.03 7.14 -17.43
C SER A 63 -18.20 6.34 -16.82
N ILE A 64 -19.25 7.03 -16.40
CA ILE A 64 -20.45 6.39 -15.88
C ILE A 64 -21.09 5.60 -17.04
N PRO A 65 -21.35 4.29 -16.90
CA PRO A 65 -22.07 3.54 -17.92
C PRO A 65 -23.50 4.09 -18.05
N GLU A 66 -23.99 4.22 -19.28
CA GLU A 66 -25.34 4.71 -19.59
C GLU A 66 -26.40 3.64 -19.36
N TRP A 67 -26.01 2.36 -19.48
CA TRP A 67 -26.94 1.23 -19.39
C TRP A 67 -26.45 0.13 -18.43
N LYS A 68 -27.40 -0.65 -17.91
CA LYS A 68 -27.08 -1.87 -17.16
C LYS A 68 -26.27 -2.81 -18.06
N TRP A 69 -25.20 -3.39 -17.52
CA TRP A 69 -24.31 -4.35 -18.19
C TRP A 69 -23.35 -3.81 -19.26
N GLU A 70 -23.26 -2.49 -19.45
CA GLU A 70 -22.29 -1.90 -20.39
C GLU A 70 -20.84 -2.13 -19.95
N LYS A 71 -20.61 -2.15 -18.64
CA LYS A 71 -19.31 -2.39 -18.04
C LYS A 71 -19.42 -3.48 -16.99
N ILE A 72 -18.67 -4.56 -17.18
CA ILE A 72 -18.56 -5.67 -16.24
C ILE A 72 -17.12 -5.68 -15.75
N THR A 73 -16.94 -5.48 -14.45
CA THR A 73 -15.66 -5.66 -13.78
C THR A 73 -15.65 -6.99 -13.05
N MET A 74 -14.49 -7.65 -13.04
CA MET A 74 -14.28 -8.92 -12.35
C MET A 74 -13.08 -8.76 -11.43
N ASP A 75 -13.24 -9.19 -10.18
CA ASP A 75 -12.17 -9.21 -9.17
C ASP A 75 -12.14 -10.59 -8.49
N PHE A 76 -10.96 -11.00 -8.00
CA PHE A 76 -10.79 -12.28 -7.32
C PHE A 76 -10.88 -12.10 -5.81
N VAL A 77 -11.86 -12.77 -5.19
CA VAL A 77 -11.94 -12.86 -3.74
C VAL A 77 -11.03 -13.98 -3.24
N ILE A 78 -9.97 -13.62 -2.53
CA ILE A 78 -9.05 -14.56 -1.86
C ILE A 78 -9.40 -14.69 -0.37
N GLY A 79 -9.01 -15.82 0.26
CA GLY A 79 -9.16 -16.00 1.71
C GLY A 79 -10.52 -16.55 2.17
N LEU A 80 -11.34 -17.09 1.27
CA LEU A 80 -12.59 -17.75 1.66
C LEU A 80 -12.32 -19.06 2.43
N PRO A 81 -13.10 -19.36 3.48
CA PRO A 81 -12.98 -20.62 4.20
C PRO A 81 -13.27 -21.80 3.25
N ARG A 82 -12.38 -22.79 3.23
CA ARG A 82 -12.49 -23.98 2.37
C ARG A 82 -13.76 -24.81 2.62
N LYS A 83 -14.31 -24.71 3.83
CA LYS A 83 -15.58 -25.34 4.22
C LYS A 83 -16.42 -24.30 4.93
N LEU A 84 -17.65 -24.15 4.45
CA LEU A 84 -18.66 -23.38 5.17
C LEU A 84 -19.12 -24.16 6.40
N PRO A 85 -19.46 -23.49 7.50
CA PRO A 85 -20.14 -24.13 8.62
C PRO A 85 -21.46 -24.76 8.14
N LYS A 86 -21.89 -25.85 8.78
CA LYS A 86 -23.18 -26.50 8.45
C LYS A 86 -24.30 -25.47 8.51
N GLY A 87 -25.10 -25.39 7.46
CA GLY A 87 -26.19 -24.43 7.35
C GLY A 87 -25.81 -23.14 6.62
N PHE A 88 -24.56 -22.89 6.25
CA PHE A 88 -24.21 -21.70 5.46
C PHE A 88 -23.99 -22.04 3.99
N ARG A 89 -24.44 -21.14 3.10
CA ARG A 89 -24.22 -21.22 1.65
C ARG A 89 -23.70 -19.87 1.14
N ASN A 90 -22.86 -19.93 0.11
CA ASN A 90 -22.40 -18.76 -0.62
C ASN A 90 -23.35 -18.50 -1.80
N GLU A 91 -23.79 -17.26 -1.97
CA GLU A 91 -24.63 -16.80 -3.05
C GLU A 91 -23.97 -15.60 -3.72
N ILE A 92 -23.94 -15.57 -5.05
CA ILE A 92 -23.51 -14.40 -5.80
C ILE A 92 -24.75 -13.54 -6.06
N VAL A 93 -24.78 -12.35 -5.47
CA VAL A 93 -25.88 -11.39 -5.63
C VAL A 93 -25.40 -10.21 -6.46
N PHE A 94 -26.22 -9.77 -7.41
CA PHE A 94 -25.95 -8.55 -8.17
C PHE A 94 -26.58 -7.36 -7.46
N GLN A 95 -25.75 -6.48 -6.88
CA GLN A 95 -26.20 -5.30 -6.16
C GLN A 95 -25.45 -4.06 -6.65
N TYR A 96 -26.18 -3.00 -7.01
CA TYR A 96 -25.63 -1.73 -7.49
C TYR A 96 -24.60 -1.83 -8.64
N GLY A 97 -24.73 -2.84 -9.51
CA GLY A 97 -23.79 -3.03 -10.63
C GLY A 97 -22.58 -3.92 -10.32
N VAL A 98 -22.47 -4.46 -9.10
CA VAL A 98 -21.36 -5.31 -8.65
C VAL A 98 -21.86 -6.70 -8.27
N PHE A 99 -21.12 -7.73 -8.67
CA PHE A 99 -21.34 -9.10 -8.19
C PHE A 99 -20.69 -9.25 -6.81
N ILE A 100 -21.50 -9.49 -5.78
CA ILE A 100 -21.07 -9.61 -4.38
C ILE A 100 -21.28 -11.05 -3.92
N LEU A 101 -20.25 -11.67 -3.34
CA LEU A 101 -20.39 -12.96 -2.67
C LEU A 101 -20.97 -12.73 -1.27
N ARG A 102 -22.20 -13.21 -1.05
CA ARG A 102 -22.89 -13.15 0.24
C ARG A 102 -22.95 -14.53 0.87
N GLN A 103 -22.63 -14.62 2.16
CA GLN A 103 -22.85 -15.84 2.94
C GLN A 103 -24.23 -15.76 3.60
N MET A 104 -25.12 -16.67 3.23
CA MET A 104 -26.48 -16.77 3.76
C MET A 104 -26.58 -17.95 4.73
N ASP A 105 -27.32 -17.74 5.83
CA ASP A 105 -27.73 -18.80 6.72
C ASP A 105 -28.97 -19.49 6.14
N SER A 106 -28.83 -20.78 5.82
CA SER A 106 -29.87 -21.65 5.25
C SER A 106 -31.05 -21.87 6.20
N GLN A 107 -30.95 -21.48 7.48
CA GLN A 107 -32.03 -21.58 8.45
C GLN A 107 -32.90 -20.30 8.52
N LYS A 108 -32.44 -19.16 7.98
CA LYS A 108 -33.19 -17.90 8.02
C LYS A 108 -34.36 -17.85 7.03
N GLU A 109 -34.37 -18.71 6.00
CA GLU A 109 -35.47 -18.82 5.04
C GLU A 109 -36.72 -19.53 5.61
N ARG A 110 -36.62 -20.15 6.80
CA ARG A 110 -37.72 -20.94 7.38
C ARG A 110 -38.68 -20.15 8.28
N PHE A 111 -38.41 -18.86 8.52
CA PHE A 111 -39.18 -18.02 9.44
C PHE A 111 -39.64 -16.67 8.85
N GLY A 112 -39.61 -16.53 7.52
CA GLY A 112 -40.22 -15.38 6.83
C GLY A 112 -41.68 -15.67 6.50
N HIS A 113 -42.57 -15.51 7.48
CA HIS A 113 -44.02 -15.41 7.30
C HIS A 113 -44.57 -14.27 8.16
#